data_AF-A0A976LJ98-F1
#
_entry.id   AF-A0A976LJ98-F1
#
_cell.length_a   1.000
_cell.length_b   1.000
_cell.length_c   1.000
_cell.angle_alpha   90.00
_cell.angle_beta   90.00
_cell.angle_gamma   90.00
#
_symmetry.space_group_name_H-M   'P 1'
#
loop_
_entity.id
_entity.type
_entity.pdbx_description
1 polymer ?
#
loop_
_entity_poly.entity_id
_entity_poly.type
_entity_poly.pdbx_seq_one_letter_code
_entity_poly.pdbx_strand_id
1 'polypeptide(L)'
;MALQTLGTTTTTVLRALPAFSAALSASDLARIQDMITDDRVFGAILGGYSAGATAVLTTGATHTNTTLDTLVATGGAGLASIHVGDMVLAADVPPGTFVARLISSTSVQLSAAATGSNSERVAFVRPQAPGLVTNGLLSIPNRGMLKVLPGDIIALDNTGWPILVSKNAVGYAGSQWVLT
;
A
#
# COMPACT_ATOMS: atom_id res chain seq x y z
N MET A 1 32.01 -1.44 -7.19
CA MET A 1 31.14 -2.60 -6.97
C MET A 1 31.87 -3.84 -7.45
N ALA A 2 32.24 -4.74 -6.55
CA ALA A 2 32.97 -5.96 -6.90
C ALA A 2 31.97 -7.12 -7.05
N LEU A 3 31.84 -7.65 -8.27
CA LEU A 3 31.06 -8.85 -8.55
C LEU A 3 31.88 -10.05 -8.05
N GLN A 4 31.52 -10.66 -6.93
CA GLN A 4 32.09 -11.94 -6.53
C GLN A 4 31.11 -13.06 -6.89
N THR A 5 31.53 -13.87 -7.86
CA THR A 5 30.80 -15.08 -8.26
C THR A 5 31.26 -16.21 -7.36
N LEU A 6 30.37 -16.75 -6.54
CA LEU A 6 30.65 -17.92 -5.72
C LEU A 6 30.38 -19.18 -6.55
N GLY A 7 31.34 -19.51 -7.41
CA GLY A 7 31.34 -20.72 -8.24
C GLY A 7 32.38 -20.65 -9.35
N THR A 8 32.99 -21.77 -9.69
CA THR A 8 33.85 -21.89 -10.88
C THR A 8 33.03 -22.47 -12.04
N THR A 9 33.43 -22.21 -13.29
CA THR A 9 32.75 -22.66 -14.51
C THR A 9 32.65 -24.19 -14.67
N THR A 10 33.23 -24.96 -13.75
CA THR A 10 33.28 -26.44 -13.78
C THR A 10 32.42 -27.13 -12.71
N THR A 11 31.79 -26.41 -11.79
CA THR A 11 30.96 -27.03 -10.73
C THR A 11 29.47 -26.93 -11.04
N THR A 12 28.85 -28.06 -11.41
CA THR A 12 27.40 -28.20 -11.67
C THR A 12 26.57 -28.48 -10.41
N VAL A 13 27.18 -28.46 -9.23
CA VAL A 13 26.51 -28.77 -7.97
C VAL A 13 26.80 -27.69 -6.94
N LEU A 14 25.74 -27.06 -6.43
CA LEU A 14 25.80 -26.16 -5.30
C LEU A 14 26.20 -26.97 -4.06
N ARG A 15 27.44 -26.81 -3.59
CA ARG A 15 27.86 -27.33 -2.29
C ARG A 15 27.63 -26.24 -1.24
N ALA A 16 26.76 -26.52 -0.29
CA ALA A 16 26.65 -25.68 0.90
C ALA A 16 27.98 -25.71 1.66
N LEU A 17 28.45 -24.55 2.10
CA LEU A 17 29.57 -24.46 3.02
C LEU A 17 29.23 -25.24 4.30
N PRO A 18 30.16 -26.03 4.86
CA PRO A 18 29.96 -26.63 6.18
C PRO A 18 29.65 -25.50 7.16
N ALA A 19 28.66 -25.73 8.03
CA ALA A 19 28.07 -24.76 8.94
C ALA A 19 29.09 -23.72 9.44
N PHE A 20 28.75 -22.43 9.27
CA PHE A 20 29.56 -21.31 9.76
C PHE A 20 29.93 -21.55 11.24
N SER A 21 31.17 -21.97 11.50
CA SER A 21 31.65 -22.26 12.86
C SER A 21 32.16 -21.01 13.58
N ALA A 22 32.26 -19.89 12.87
CA ALA A 22 32.59 -18.59 13.42
C ALA A 22 31.32 -17.75 13.59
N ALA A 23 31.17 -17.13 14.76
CA ALA A 23 30.12 -16.14 14.97
C ALA A 23 30.29 -15.01 13.94
N LEU A 24 29.24 -14.73 13.17
CA LEU A 24 29.21 -13.56 12.29
C LEU A 24 29.41 -12.31 13.15
N SER A 25 30.26 -11.38 12.69
CA SER A 25 30.40 -10.10 13.36
C SER A 25 29.05 -9.37 13.31
N ALA A 26 28.75 -8.54 14.32
CA ALA A 26 27.50 -7.77 14.33
C ALA A 26 27.34 -6.91 13.06
N SER A 27 28.46 -6.42 12.50
CA SER A 27 28.48 -5.67 11.23
C SER A 27 28.17 -6.53 10.01
N ASP A 28 28.64 -7.78 9.98
CA ASP A 28 28.34 -8.69 8.87
C ASP A 28 26.90 -9.19 8.95
N LEU A 29 26.38 -9.41 10.17
CA LEU A 29 24.98 -9.76 10.40
C LEU A 29 24.04 -8.64 9.93
N ALA A 30 24.36 -7.38 10.27
CA ALA A 30 23.61 -6.20 9.81
C ALA A 30 23.66 -6.07 8.29
N ARG A 31 24.83 -6.23 7.66
CA ARG A 31 24.94 -6.23 6.19
C ARG A 31 24.19 -7.36 5.52
N ILE A 32 24.19 -8.57 6.10
CA ILE A 32 23.42 -9.70 5.59
C ILE A 32 21.91 -9.42 5.73
N GLN A 33 21.47 -8.84 6.85
CA GLN A 33 20.09 -8.41 7.04
C GLN A 33 19.67 -7.32 6.03
N ASP A 34 20.55 -6.36 5.74
CA ASP A 34 20.32 -5.32 4.73
C ASP A 34 20.32 -5.90 3.29
N MET A 35 21.08 -6.96 3.05
CA MET A 35 21.18 -7.63 1.74
C MET A 35 20.06 -8.65 1.50
N ILE A 36 19.44 -9.18 2.54
CA ILE A 36 18.16 -9.88 2.43
C ILE A 36 17.13 -8.80 2.16
N THR A 37 16.92 -8.48 0.88
CA THR A 37 15.78 -7.68 0.45
C THR A 37 14.55 -8.38 1.00
N ASP A 38 13.94 -7.81 2.04
CA ASP A 38 12.81 -8.44 2.70
C ASP A 38 11.60 -8.34 1.76
N ASP A 39 11.46 -9.33 0.89
CA ASP A 39 10.30 -9.53 0.03
C ASP A 39 9.00 -9.63 0.86
N ARG A 40 9.07 -9.75 2.19
CA ARG A 40 7.90 -9.68 3.07
C ARG A 40 7.38 -8.27 3.27
N VAL A 41 8.16 -7.21 3.03
CA VAL A 41 7.59 -5.85 3.10
C VAL A 41 6.50 -5.73 2.03
N PHE A 42 6.77 -6.14 0.79
CA PHE A 42 5.73 -6.19 -0.23
C PHE A 42 4.81 -7.40 -0.11
N GLY A 43 5.31 -8.58 0.25
CA GLY A 43 4.52 -9.81 0.37
C GLY A 43 3.53 -9.82 1.54
N ALA A 44 3.82 -9.15 2.66
CA ALA A 44 2.89 -8.95 3.76
C ALA A 44 1.94 -7.77 3.51
N ILE A 45 2.42 -6.72 2.84
CA ILE A 45 1.57 -5.62 2.36
C ILE A 45 0.60 -6.11 1.27
N LEU A 46 0.96 -7.11 0.45
CA LEU A 46 0.10 -7.68 -0.61
C LEU A 46 -0.61 -8.98 -0.19
N GLY A 47 -0.17 -9.67 0.86
CA GLY A 47 -0.70 -10.97 1.29
C GLY A 47 -2.13 -10.94 1.83
N GLY A 48 -2.63 -9.75 2.18
CA GLY A 48 -4.04 -9.48 2.49
C GLY A 48 -4.84 -8.85 1.34
N TYR A 49 -4.17 -8.41 0.28
CA TYR A 49 -4.77 -7.79 -0.88
C TYR A 49 -4.55 -8.71 -2.07
N SER A 50 -5.45 -9.70 -2.21
CA SER A 50 -5.61 -10.38 -3.49
C SER A 50 -5.69 -9.31 -4.58
N ALA A 51 -4.93 -9.46 -5.67
CA ALA A 51 -4.97 -8.57 -6.83
C ALA A 51 -6.38 -8.56 -7.43
N GLY A 52 -7.28 -7.81 -6.81
CA GLY A 52 -8.54 -7.42 -7.41
C GLY A 52 -8.25 -6.41 -8.51
N ALA A 53 -9.18 -6.24 -9.43
CA ALA A 53 -9.12 -5.31 -10.57
C ALA A 53 -8.94 -3.82 -10.19
N THR A 54 -8.63 -3.52 -8.92
CA THR A 54 -8.57 -2.19 -8.30
C THR A 54 -7.16 -1.77 -7.88
N ALA A 55 -6.19 -2.70 -7.77
CA ALA A 55 -4.83 -2.34 -7.38
C ALA A 55 -4.01 -1.90 -8.60
N VAL A 56 -3.35 -0.75 -8.50
CA VAL A 56 -2.42 -0.24 -9.53
C VAL A 56 -1.01 -0.40 -9.01
N LEU A 57 -0.18 -1.17 -9.73
CA LEU A 57 1.24 -1.31 -9.42
C LEU A 57 2.03 -0.41 -10.36
N THR A 58 2.84 0.47 -9.81
CA THR A 58 3.63 1.44 -10.57
C THR A 58 5.09 1.42 -10.17
N THR A 59 5.93 1.98 -11.02
CA THR A 59 7.17 2.64 -10.57
C THR A 59 6.93 4.14 -10.55
N GLY A 60 7.47 4.83 -9.55
CA GLY A 60 7.38 6.28 -9.42
C GLY A 60 8.55 6.82 -8.62
N ALA A 61 8.79 8.13 -8.71
CA ALA A 61 9.76 8.79 -7.86
C ALA A 61 9.05 9.37 -6.63
N THR A 62 9.48 8.93 -5.45
CA THR A 62 9.23 9.65 -4.20
C THR A 62 10.13 10.86 -4.14
N HIS A 63 9.66 11.86 -3.43
CA HIS A 63 10.43 13.03 -3.04
C HIS A 63 10.21 13.22 -1.55
N THR A 64 11.11 13.91 -0.84
CA THR A 64 10.90 14.32 0.57
C THR A 64 9.81 15.39 0.72
N ASN A 65 8.74 15.30 -0.07
CA ASN A 65 7.59 16.16 -0.16
C ASN A 65 6.33 15.30 -0.42
N THR A 66 5.18 15.94 -0.66
CA THR A 66 3.89 15.27 -0.85
C THR A 66 3.59 14.90 -2.29
N THR A 67 4.59 14.80 -3.17
CA THR A 67 4.39 14.49 -4.59
C THR A 67 5.03 13.16 -4.92
N LEU A 68 4.28 12.35 -5.65
CA LEU A 68 4.80 11.18 -6.36
C LEU A 68 4.64 11.47 -7.85
N ASP A 69 5.72 11.46 -8.61
CA ASP A 69 5.72 11.77 -10.04
C ASP A 69 6.36 10.65 -10.86
N THR A 70 6.37 10.82 -12.18
CA THR A 70 6.89 9.84 -13.14
C THR A 70 6.23 8.45 -13.01
N LEU A 71 4.94 8.41 -12.65
CA LEU A 71 4.23 7.14 -12.49
C LEU A 71 4.16 6.38 -13.81
N VAL A 72 4.63 5.14 -13.78
CA VAL A 72 4.56 4.19 -14.89
C VAL A 72 3.89 2.93 -14.39
N ALA A 73 2.76 2.54 -14.98
CA ALA A 73 2.10 1.29 -14.64
C ALA A 73 2.98 0.10 -15.02
N THR A 74 3.16 -0.82 -14.07
CA THR A 74 3.93 -2.06 -14.24
C THR A 74 3.08 -3.31 -14.12
N GLY A 75 1.85 -3.20 -13.59
CA GLY A 75 0.88 -4.28 -13.52
C GLY A 75 -0.42 -3.87 -12.83
N GLY A 76 -1.41 -4.77 -12.85
CA GLY A 76 -2.73 -4.52 -12.26
C GLY A 76 -3.61 -3.62 -13.13
N ALA A 77 -4.43 -2.79 -12.49
CA ALA A 77 -5.25 -1.78 -13.17
C ALA A 77 -4.39 -0.63 -13.71
N GLY A 78 -4.87 0.09 -14.73
CA GLY A 78 -4.14 1.21 -15.32
C GLY A 78 -4.09 2.44 -14.42
N LEU A 79 -3.16 3.37 -14.65
CA LEU A 79 -3.03 4.62 -13.86
C LEU A 79 -4.34 5.44 -13.79
N ALA A 80 -5.18 5.35 -14.82
CA ALA A 80 -6.48 6.01 -14.87
C ALA A 80 -7.47 5.52 -13.79
N SER A 81 -7.20 4.37 -13.13
CA SER A 81 -8.01 3.87 -12.03
C SER A 81 -7.55 4.34 -10.65
N ILE A 82 -6.50 5.15 -10.54
CA ILE A 82 -6.10 5.78 -9.26
C ILE A 82 -7.13 6.86 -8.91
N HIS A 83 -7.64 6.84 -7.68
CA HIS A 83 -8.60 7.81 -7.17
C HIS A 83 -8.06 8.50 -5.91
N VAL A 84 -8.59 9.69 -5.62
CA VAL A 84 -8.40 10.34 -4.32
C VAL A 84 -8.94 9.41 -3.22
N GLY A 85 -8.17 9.22 -2.16
CA GLY A 85 -8.47 8.30 -1.06
C GLY A 85 -7.91 6.88 -1.23
N ASP A 86 -7.33 6.53 -2.39
CA ASP A 86 -6.61 5.26 -2.50
C ASP A 86 -5.37 5.28 -1.58
N MET A 87 -5.12 4.17 -0.89
CA MET A 87 -3.98 4.00 0.01
C MET A 87 -2.71 3.83 -0.82
N VAL A 88 -1.62 4.47 -0.38
CA VAL A 88 -0.32 4.43 -1.05
C VAL A 88 0.65 3.61 -0.22
N LEU A 89 1.25 2.60 -0.84
CA LEU A 89 2.18 1.67 -0.20
C LEU A 89 3.51 1.68 -0.97
N ALA A 90 4.57 2.13 -0.31
CA ALA A 90 5.95 2.17 -0.82
C ALA A 90 6.95 2.25 0.35
N ALA A 91 8.25 2.02 0.12
CA ALA A 91 9.23 1.91 1.21
C ALA A 91 9.52 3.27 1.88
N ASP A 92 9.43 4.37 1.13
CA ASP A 92 9.65 5.73 1.64
C ASP A 92 8.34 6.50 1.89
N VAL A 93 7.19 5.83 1.83
CA VAL A 93 5.90 6.46 2.08
C VAL A 93 5.44 6.09 3.49
N PRO A 94 5.18 7.07 4.39
CA PRO A 94 4.69 6.78 5.73
C PRO A 94 3.44 5.89 5.71
N PRO A 95 3.31 4.92 6.63
CA PRO A 95 2.11 4.12 6.76
C PRO A 95 0.84 4.98 6.92
N GLY A 96 -0.26 4.58 6.28
CA GLY A 96 -1.52 5.32 6.31
C GLY A 96 -1.60 6.50 5.33
N THR A 97 -0.57 6.72 4.51
CA THR A 97 -0.62 7.71 3.43
C THR A 97 -1.66 7.31 2.38
N PHE A 98 -2.38 8.30 1.86
CA PHE A 98 -3.38 8.14 0.81
C PHE A 98 -3.20 9.21 -0.27
N VAL A 99 -3.81 8.98 -1.44
CA VAL A 99 -3.85 9.95 -2.53
C VAL A 99 -4.74 11.13 -2.11
N ALA A 100 -4.14 12.27 -1.84
CA ALA A 100 -4.85 13.51 -1.50
C ALA A 100 -5.41 14.19 -2.76
N ARG A 101 -4.70 14.10 -3.88
CA ARG A 101 -5.09 14.75 -5.14
C ARG A 101 -4.45 14.07 -6.35
N LEU A 102 -5.16 14.01 -7.47
CA LEU A 102 -4.57 13.69 -8.77
C LEU A 102 -4.02 14.98 -9.41
N ILE A 103 -2.72 15.04 -9.65
CA ILE A 103 -2.07 16.23 -10.25
C ILE A 103 -2.12 16.13 -11.77
N SER A 104 -1.80 14.95 -12.30
CA SER A 104 -1.84 14.62 -13.72
C SER A 104 -2.06 13.12 -13.92
N SER A 105 -2.03 12.63 -15.16
CA SER A 105 -2.11 11.20 -15.47
C SER A 105 -0.92 10.38 -14.95
N THR A 106 0.19 11.03 -14.59
CA THR A 106 1.43 10.38 -14.14
C THR A 106 1.99 11.00 -12.85
N SER A 107 1.16 11.73 -12.10
CA SER A 107 1.57 12.31 -10.83
C SER A 107 0.38 12.50 -9.88
N VAL A 108 0.63 12.20 -8.61
CA VAL A 108 -0.34 12.33 -7.52
C VAL A 108 0.26 13.08 -6.34
N GLN A 109 -0.60 13.72 -5.57
CA GLN A 109 -0.27 14.30 -4.29
C GLN A 109 -0.64 13.32 -3.18
N LEU A 110 0.29 13.10 -2.24
CA LEU A 110 0.16 12.29 -1.05
C LEU A 110 -0.39 13.11 0.13
N SER A 111 -1.08 12.46 1.05
CA SER A 111 -1.56 13.08 2.31
C SER A 111 -0.46 13.35 3.33
N ALA A 112 0.68 12.67 3.21
CA ALA A 112 1.89 12.88 4.00
C ALA A 112 3.10 12.94 3.07
N ALA A 113 4.15 13.65 3.49
CA ALA A 113 5.39 13.71 2.71
C ALA A 113 6.10 12.36 2.75
N ALA A 114 6.69 11.94 1.63
CA ALA A 114 7.58 10.79 1.64
C ALA A 114 8.84 11.10 2.48
N THR A 115 9.46 10.08 3.05
CA THR A 115 10.64 10.20 3.93
C THR A 115 11.96 10.13 3.16
N GLY A 116 11.92 9.68 1.92
CA GLY A 116 13.08 9.54 1.03
C GLY A 116 12.79 10.03 -0.38
N SER A 117 13.83 10.09 -1.20
CA SER A 117 13.73 10.43 -2.62
C SER A 117 14.34 9.31 -3.46
N ASN A 118 13.51 8.39 -3.93
CA ASN A 118 13.94 7.20 -4.66
C ASN A 118 12.98 6.88 -5.80
N SER A 119 13.48 6.19 -6.84
CA SER A 119 12.62 5.56 -7.84
C SER A 119 12.28 4.16 -7.38
N GLU A 120 11.05 3.95 -6.92
CA GLU A 120 10.64 2.71 -6.29
C GLU A 120 9.33 2.15 -6.84
N ARG A 121 9.02 0.92 -6.46
CA ARG A 121 7.72 0.31 -6.72
C ARG A 121 6.71 0.88 -5.74
N VAL A 122 5.57 1.27 -6.26
CA VAL A 122 4.46 1.83 -5.49
C VAL A 122 3.20 1.05 -5.81
N ALA A 123 2.42 0.73 -4.79
CA ALA A 123 1.09 0.15 -4.95
C ALA A 123 0.03 1.17 -4.51
N PHE A 124 -0.95 1.41 -5.38
CA PHE A 124 -2.18 2.10 -5.03
C PHE A 124 -3.26 1.07 -4.80
N VAL A 125 -3.86 1.12 -3.63
CA VAL A 125 -4.87 0.16 -3.22
C VAL A 125 -6.09 0.93 -2.76
N ARG A 126 -7.22 0.68 -3.41
CA ARG A 126 -8.48 1.18 -2.90
C ARG A 126 -8.83 0.43 -1.61
N PRO A 127 -8.90 1.07 -0.44
CA PRO A 127 -9.44 0.41 0.73
C PRO A 127 -10.90 0.09 0.43
N GLN A 128 -11.21 -1.18 0.17
CA GLN A 128 -12.59 -1.61 0.23
C GLN A 128 -12.98 -1.49 1.70
N ALA A 129 -13.93 -0.60 2.00
CA ALA A 129 -14.49 -0.51 3.34
C ALA A 129 -14.86 -1.94 3.80
N PRO A 130 -14.25 -2.46 4.88
CA PRO A 130 -14.50 -3.82 5.31
C PRO A 130 -16.01 -4.01 5.46
N GLY A 131 -16.54 -4.98 4.73
CA GLY A 131 -17.96 -5.32 4.79
C GLY A 131 -18.87 -4.66 3.76
N LEU A 132 -18.45 -3.68 2.95
CA LEU A 132 -19.29 -3.23 1.83
C LEU A 132 -19.33 -4.32 0.75
N VAL A 133 -20.41 -5.09 0.73
CA VAL A 133 -20.66 -6.13 -0.26
C VAL A 133 -21.39 -5.54 -1.48
N THR A 134 -21.19 -6.17 -2.63
CA THR A 134 -21.66 -5.71 -3.95
C THR A 134 -23.16 -5.46 -4.05
N ASN A 135 -23.96 -5.99 -3.12
CA ASN A 135 -25.41 -5.85 -3.09
C ASN A 135 -25.89 -4.58 -2.35
N GLY A 136 -25.01 -3.62 -2.07
CA GLY A 136 -25.35 -2.42 -1.30
C GLY A 136 -25.63 -2.72 0.16
N LEU A 137 -25.01 -3.77 0.71
CA LEU A 137 -25.08 -4.07 2.13
C LEU A 137 -23.71 -3.83 2.76
N LEU A 138 -23.69 -3.27 3.96
CA LEU A 138 -22.52 -3.12 4.81
C LEU A 138 -22.57 -4.19 5.88
N SER A 139 -21.74 -5.23 5.74
CA SER A 139 -21.49 -6.22 6.76
C SER A 139 -20.75 -5.60 7.92
N ILE A 140 -21.32 -5.71 9.12
CA ILE A 140 -20.69 -5.30 10.37
C ILE A 140 -20.30 -6.56 11.13
N PRO A 141 -19.00 -6.79 11.38
CA PRO A 141 -18.52 -7.98 12.08
C PRO A 141 -19.28 -8.20 13.39
N ASN A 142 -19.79 -9.42 13.59
CA ASN A 142 -20.57 -9.83 14.76
C ASN A 142 -21.86 -9.02 15.04
N ARG A 143 -22.35 -8.21 14.08
CA ARG A 143 -23.59 -7.43 14.23
C ARG A 143 -24.60 -7.58 13.09
N GLY A 144 -24.20 -8.16 11.96
CA GLY A 144 -25.09 -8.45 10.84
C GLY A 144 -24.80 -7.60 9.61
N MET A 145 -25.84 -7.27 8.84
CA MET A 145 -25.72 -6.47 7.61
C MET A 145 -26.64 -5.25 7.69
N LEU A 146 -26.11 -4.08 7.38
CA LEU A 146 -26.89 -2.86 7.19
C LEU A 146 -27.14 -2.64 5.71
N LYS A 147 -28.35 -2.24 5.34
CA LYS A 147 -28.64 -1.82 3.97
C LYS A 147 -28.16 -0.39 3.78
N VAL A 148 -27.29 -0.19 2.80
CA VAL A 148 -26.81 1.14 2.40
C VAL A 148 -27.79 1.69 1.37
N LEU A 149 -28.40 2.83 1.66
CA LEU A 149 -29.29 3.51 0.73
C LEU A 149 -28.54 4.60 -0.06
N PRO A 150 -29.04 4.99 -1.24
CA PRO A 150 -28.42 6.08 -2.01
C PRO A 150 -28.31 7.37 -1.19
N GLY A 151 -27.08 7.89 -1.07
CA GLY A 151 -26.75 9.10 -0.32
C GLY A 151 -26.36 8.86 1.15
N ASP A 152 -26.40 7.62 1.63
CA ASP A 152 -25.74 7.27 2.88
C ASP A 152 -24.21 7.35 2.73
N ILE A 153 -23.55 7.70 3.82
CA ILE A 153 -22.10 7.87 3.87
C ILE A 153 -21.53 6.76 4.76
N ILE A 154 -20.51 6.08 4.26
CA ILE A 154 -19.75 5.10 5.03
C ILE A 154 -18.44 5.78 5.43
N ALA A 155 -18.30 6.09 6.71
CA ALA A 155 -17.04 6.52 7.29
C ALA A 155 -16.32 5.30 7.87
N LEU A 156 -15.00 5.40 8.03
CA LEU A 156 -14.19 4.45 8.79
C LEU A 156 -13.64 5.20 9.99
N ASP A 157 -13.66 4.59 11.17
CA ASP A 157 -12.90 5.12 12.30
C ASP A 157 -11.39 4.82 12.16
N ASN A 158 -10.59 5.29 13.12
CA ASN A 158 -9.15 5.07 13.14
C ASN A 158 -8.75 3.59 13.35
N THR A 159 -9.69 2.73 13.73
CA THR A 159 -9.50 1.27 13.84
C THR A 159 -9.96 0.52 12.60
N GLY A 160 -10.50 1.23 11.60
CA GLY A 160 -11.05 0.66 10.37
C GLY A 160 -12.50 0.14 10.51
N TRP A 161 -13.18 0.42 11.62
CA TRP A 161 -14.57 0.04 11.81
C TRP A 161 -15.49 0.94 10.99
N PRO A 162 -16.43 0.34 10.22
CA PRO A 162 -17.33 1.13 9.39
C PRO A 162 -18.45 1.76 10.22
N ILE A 163 -18.67 3.04 9.98
CA ILE A 163 -19.75 3.85 10.54
C ILE A 163 -20.67 4.23 9.37
N LEU A 164 -21.91 3.76 9.40
CA LEU A 164 -22.92 4.19 8.44
C LEU A 164 -23.62 5.44 8.96
N VAL A 165 -23.48 6.55 8.24
CA VAL A 165 -24.16 7.80 8.51
C VAL A 165 -25.24 8.00 7.46
N SER A 166 -26.51 8.04 7.89
CA SER A 166 -27.61 8.21 6.95
C SER A 166 -27.55 9.57 6.25
N LYS A 167 -28.06 9.64 5.02
CA LYS A 167 -28.20 10.91 4.29
C LYS A 167 -28.92 11.99 5.12
N ASN A 168 -29.97 11.60 5.83
CA ASN A 168 -30.77 12.52 6.65
C ASN A 168 -29.99 13.06 7.85
N ALA A 169 -29.11 12.24 8.44
CA ALA A 169 -28.26 12.68 9.55
C ALA A 169 -27.23 13.71 9.10
N VAL A 170 -26.67 13.57 7.88
CA VAL A 170 -25.73 14.56 7.33
C VAL A 170 -26.44 15.82 6.82
N GLY A 171 -27.61 15.67 6.19
CA GLY A 171 -28.40 16.79 5.66
C GLY A 171 -29.16 17.59 6.73
N TYR A 172 -29.17 17.14 7.99
CA TYR A 172 -29.81 17.88 9.08
C TYR A 172 -29.06 19.18 9.37
N ALA A 173 -29.76 20.31 9.43
CA ALA A 173 -29.13 21.63 9.58
C ALA A 173 -28.30 21.80 10.87
N GLY A 174 -28.61 21.03 11.92
CA GLY A 174 -27.83 20.97 13.16
C GLY A 174 -26.83 19.83 13.22
N SER A 175 -26.50 19.20 12.09
CA SER A 175 -25.58 18.07 12.04
C SER A 175 -24.16 18.49 12.42
N GLN A 176 -23.49 17.65 13.19
CA GLN A 176 -22.05 17.78 13.47
C GLN A 176 -21.19 17.02 12.45
N TRP A 177 -21.82 16.29 11.52
CA TRP A 177 -21.11 15.61 10.45
C TRP A 177 -20.69 16.63 9.40
N VAL A 178 -19.38 16.89 9.32
CA VAL A 178 -18.79 17.75 8.30
C VAL A 178 -18.19 16.86 7.22
N LEU A 179 -18.68 17.01 5.99
CA LEU A 179 -18.05 16.41 4.81
C LEU A 179 -16.98 17.38 4.30
N THR A 180 -15.74 16.94 4.37
CA THR A 180 -14.58 17.65 3.82
C THR A 180 -14.20 17.12 2.46
#